data_AF-A0A1Y6KQS4-F1
#
_entry.id   AF-A0A1Y6KQS4-F1
#
_cell.length_a   1.000
_cell.length_b   1.000
_cell.length_c   1.000
_cell.angle_alpha   90.00
_cell.angle_beta   90.00
_cell.angle_gamma   90.00
#
_symmetry.space_group_name_H-M   'P 1'
#
loop_
_entity.id
_entity.type
_entity.pdbx_description
1 polymer ?
#
loop_
_entity_poly.entity_id
_entity_poly.type
_entity_poly.pdbx_seq_one_letter_code
_entity_poly.pdbx_strand_id
1 'polypeptide(L)'
;MINRQMTLSDTRRDHSPAVRLGHDAVSAVKLSQQLTADIDAWAETHQVTRSDAISQLLAIGLHASPPAPAAQPKLRDPLTIEQNAIRLIDQMLDPNLPADERERRIRRLIEGPAEFAGERIDLPKHLD
;
A
#
# COMPACT_ATOMS: atom_id res chain seq x y z
N MET A 1 -45.18 -32.04 47.80
CA MET A 1 -44.79 -32.78 46.56
C MET A 1 -44.18 -31.75 45.61
N ILE A 2 -42.86 -31.52 45.72
CA ILE A 2 -41.76 -32.12 44.93
C ILE A 2 -41.59 -31.47 43.55
N ASN A 3 -40.51 -30.68 43.45
CA ASN A 3 -39.60 -30.36 42.34
C ASN A 3 -40.09 -30.27 40.89
N ARG A 4 -39.68 -29.17 40.23
CA ARG A 4 -38.91 -29.28 38.98
C ARG A 4 -37.90 -28.15 38.84
N GLN A 5 -36.62 -28.49 39.00
CA GLN A 5 -35.47 -27.76 38.45
C GLN A 5 -35.44 -27.91 36.92
N MET A 6 -34.59 -27.09 36.28
CA MET A 6 -34.00 -27.17 34.93
C MET A 6 -34.50 -26.08 33.98
N THR A 7 -33.66 -25.34 33.27
CA THR A 7 -32.20 -25.14 33.21
C THR A 7 -32.05 -23.93 32.28
N LEU A 8 -31.17 -22.99 32.60
CA LEU A 8 -30.69 -21.99 31.64
C LEU A 8 -30.07 -22.73 30.44
N SER A 9 -30.68 -22.61 29.28
CA SER A 9 -30.07 -23.00 28.01
C SER A 9 -29.96 -21.75 27.15
N ASP A 10 -28.80 -21.11 27.29
CA ASP A 10 -28.21 -20.20 26.33
C ASP A 10 -28.37 -20.80 24.92
N THR A 11 -29.10 -20.10 24.06
CA THR A 11 -29.04 -20.31 22.62
C THR A 11 -28.79 -18.98 21.95
N ARG A 12 -27.54 -18.51 22.11
CA ARG A 12 -26.79 -17.79 21.08
C ARG A 12 -27.15 -18.36 19.70
N ARG A 13 -28.15 -17.77 19.05
CA ARG A 13 -28.45 -18.05 17.66
C ARG A 13 -27.39 -17.33 16.85
N ASP A 14 -26.41 -18.10 16.42
CA ASP A 14 -25.47 -17.74 15.37
C ASP A 14 -26.24 -17.14 14.19
N HIS A 15 -26.13 -15.83 14.04
CA HIS A 15 -26.46 -15.17 12.78
C HIS A 15 -25.34 -15.51 11.79
N SER A 16 -25.42 -16.68 11.18
CA SER A 16 -24.74 -16.95 9.93
C SER A 16 -25.57 -16.29 8.83
N PRO A 17 -25.12 -15.18 8.19
CA PRO A 17 -25.82 -14.67 7.03
C PRO A 17 -25.46 -15.62 5.88
N ALA A 18 -26.42 -16.46 5.51
CA ALA A 18 -26.39 -17.17 4.25
C ALA A 18 -26.17 -16.13 3.13
N VAL A 19 -25.07 -16.29 2.41
CA VAL A 19 -24.68 -15.49 1.24
C VAL A 19 -25.83 -15.47 0.25
N ARG A 20 -26.61 -14.39 0.25
CA ARG A 20 -27.53 -14.07 -0.83
C ARG A 20 -26.72 -13.46 -1.97
N LEU A 21 -26.22 -14.35 -2.82
CA LEU A 21 -25.62 -14.05 -4.10
C LEU A 21 -26.59 -13.17 -4.92
N GLY A 22 -26.22 -11.90 -5.14
CA GLY A 22 -26.88 -11.00 -6.09
C GLY A 22 -27.57 -9.74 -5.55
N HIS A 23 -27.45 -9.42 -4.26
CA HIS A 23 -27.87 -8.11 -3.73
C HIS A 23 -26.68 -7.46 -3.04
N ASP A 24 -26.48 -6.15 -3.23
CA ASP A 24 -25.40 -5.39 -2.60
C ASP A 24 -25.32 -5.73 -1.11
N ALA A 25 -24.13 -6.16 -0.68
CA ALA A 25 -23.91 -6.56 0.70
C ALA A 25 -24.07 -5.33 1.61
N VAL A 26 -25.07 -5.35 2.49
CA VAL A 26 -25.27 -4.28 3.48
C VAL A 26 -24.19 -4.41 4.56
N SER A 27 -23.35 -3.39 4.67
CA SER A 27 -22.29 -3.30 5.68
C SER A 27 -22.61 -2.20 6.69
N ALA A 28 -22.47 -2.49 7.98
CA ALA A 28 -22.59 -1.48 9.02
C ALA A 28 -21.24 -0.74 9.18
N VAL A 29 -21.26 0.58 9.07
CA VAL A 29 -20.07 1.43 9.22
C VAL A 29 -20.24 2.35 10.42
N LYS A 30 -19.19 2.47 11.24
CA LYS A 30 -19.14 3.41 12.36
C LYS A 30 -18.70 4.78 11.85
N LEU A 31 -19.57 5.79 11.97
CA LEU A 31 -19.31 7.17 11.59
C LEU A 31 -19.48 8.10 12.81
N SER A 32 -18.76 9.22 12.82
CA SER A 32 -19.00 10.27 13.82
C SER A 32 -20.31 11.00 13.49
N GLN A 33 -20.96 11.61 14.48
CA GLN A 33 -22.20 12.36 14.26
C GLN A 33 -22.00 13.50 13.26
N GLN A 34 -20.86 14.19 13.33
CA GLN A 34 -20.51 15.26 12.40
C GLN A 34 -20.39 14.75 10.97
N LEU A 35 -19.66 13.64 10.75
CA LEU A 35 -19.49 13.08 9.41
C LEU A 35 -20.82 12.61 8.82
N THR A 36 -21.70 12.05 9.63
CA THR A 36 -23.06 11.68 9.20
C THR A 36 -23.85 12.91 8.74
N ALA A 37 -23.77 14.03 9.46
CA ALA A 37 -24.44 15.26 9.08
C ALA A 37 -23.90 15.85 7.77
N ASP A 38 -22.57 15.79 7.56
CA ASP A 38 -21.95 16.24 6.32
C ASP A 38 -22.38 15.38 5.12
N ILE A 39 -22.49 14.05 5.31
CA ILE A 39 -23.01 13.12 4.28
C ILE A 39 -24.47 13.42 3.98
N ASP A 40 -25.29 13.68 5.00
CA ASP A 40 -26.71 14.00 4.81
C ASP A 40 -26.91 15.31 4.03
N ALA A 41 -26.17 16.36 4.38
CA ALA A 41 -26.20 17.62 3.64
C ALA A 41 -25.75 17.46 2.18
N TRP A 42 -24.73 16.62 1.95
CA TRP A 42 -24.30 16.27 0.59
C TRP A 42 -25.39 15.51 -0.18
N ALA A 43 -26.04 14.54 0.46
CA ALA A 43 -27.13 13.76 -0.13
C ALA A 43 -28.32 14.63 -0.52
N GLU A 44 -28.70 15.59 0.33
CA GLU A 44 -29.76 16.57 0.06
C GLU A 44 -29.42 17.46 -1.14
N THR A 45 -28.18 17.96 -1.19
CA THR A 45 -27.70 18.82 -2.29
C THR A 45 -27.75 18.08 -3.63
N HIS A 46 -27.42 16.79 -3.63
CA HIS A 46 -27.37 15.96 -4.83
C HIS A 46 -28.68 15.20 -5.10
N GLN A 47 -29.69 15.35 -4.25
CA GLN A 47 -31.00 14.69 -4.36
C GLN A 47 -30.90 13.15 -4.45
N VAL A 48 -30.01 12.55 -3.66
CA VAL A 48 -29.80 11.10 -3.62
C VAL A 48 -30.04 10.53 -2.23
N THR A 49 -30.19 9.20 -2.13
CA THR A 49 -30.29 8.56 -0.83
C THR A 49 -28.96 8.60 -0.08
N ARG A 50 -28.99 8.49 1.26
CA ARG A 50 -27.77 8.42 2.07
C ARG A 50 -26.84 7.28 1.62
N SER A 51 -27.39 6.11 1.26
CA SER A 51 -26.60 4.98 0.76
C SER A 51 -25.91 5.29 -0.56
N ASP A 52 -26.60 5.96 -1.48
CA ASP A 52 -26.01 6.36 -2.77
C ASP A 52 -24.95 7.45 -2.58
N ALA A 53 -25.20 8.39 -1.67
CA ALA A 53 -24.23 9.42 -1.30
C ALA A 53 -22.94 8.79 -0.75
N ILE A 54 -23.04 7.83 0.16
CA ILE A 54 -21.87 7.12 0.69
C ILE A 54 -21.12 6.41 -0.45
N SER A 55 -21.82 5.68 -1.32
CA SER A 55 -21.20 4.96 -2.44
C SER A 55 -20.49 5.91 -3.42
N GLN A 56 -21.11 7.03 -3.77
CA GLN A 56 -20.53 8.04 -4.67
C GLN A 56 -19.33 8.75 -4.04
N LEU A 57 -19.43 9.16 -2.78
CA LEU A 57 -18.33 9.79 -2.05
C LEU A 57 -17.13 8.85 -1.91
N LEU A 58 -17.38 7.55 -1.64
CA LEU A 58 -16.33 6.54 -1.64
C LEU A 58 -15.72 6.34 -3.02
N ALA A 59 -16.53 6.29 -4.08
CA ALA A 59 -16.00 6.21 -5.45
C ALA A 59 -15.10 7.41 -5.75
N ILE A 60 -15.56 8.63 -5.49
CA ILE A 60 -14.75 9.86 -5.67
C ILE A 60 -13.47 9.78 -4.84
N GLY A 61 -13.56 9.40 -3.56
CA GLY A 61 -12.40 9.26 -2.68
C GLY A 61 -11.39 8.21 -3.16
N LEU A 62 -11.86 7.09 -3.72
CA LEU A 62 -10.99 6.04 -4.28
C LEU A 62 -10.34 6.47 -5.59
N HIS A 63 -11.02 7.25 -6.44
CA HIS A 63 -10.43 7.80 -7.67
C HIS A 63 -9.46 8.95 -7.37
N ALA A 64 -9.77 9.77 -6.36
CA ALA A 64 -8.96 10.91 -5.95
C ALA A 64 -7.78 10.50 -5.07
N SER A 65 -7.87 9.37 -4.37
CA SER A 65 -6.73 8.76 -3.71
C SER A 65 -5.78 8.29 -4.80
N PRO A 66 -4.59 8.88 -4.94
CA PRO A 66 -3.53 8.19 -5.67
C PRO A 66 -3.44 6.80 -5.03
N PRO A 67 -3.24 5.72 -5.80
CA PRO A 67 -2.79 4.49 -5.17
C PRO A 67 -1.63 4.90 -4.28
N ALA A 68 -1.76 4.68 -2.96
CA ALA A 68 -0.63 4.82 -2.05
C ALA A 68 0.52 4.17 -2.79
N PRO A 69 1.64 4.87 -3.06
CA PRO A 69 2.64 4.35 -3.97
C PRO A 69 3.00 2.98 -3.42
N ALA A 70 2.45 1.94 -4.05
CA ALA A 70 3.02 0.64 -3.99
C ALA A 70 4.44 0.98 -4.37
N ALA A 71 5.39 0.61 -3.53
CA ALA A 71 6.80 0.68 -3.86
C ALA A 71 7.06 -0.31 -5.02
N GLN A 72 6.32 -0.19 -6.12
CA GLN A 72 6.76 -0.56 -7.43
C GLN A 72 8.00 0.31 -7.62
N PRO A 73 9.19 -0.30 -7.66
CA PRO A 73 10.35 0.45 -8.04
C PRO A 73 10.00 1.04 -9.41
N LYS A 74 9.86 2.37 -9.48
CA LYS A 74 9.91 3.04 -10.78
C LYS A 74 11.17 2.49 -11.40
N LEU A 75 11.04 1.76 -12.51
CA LEU A 75 12.15 1.33 -13.36
C LEU A 75 12.83 2.63 -13.80
N ARG A 76 13.71 3.16 -12.95
CA ARG A 76 14.60 4.24 -13.30
C ARG A 76 15.56 3.62 -14.30
N ASP A 77 15.76 4.33 -15.39
CA ASP A 77 16.73 3.94 -16.42
C ASP A 77 18.05 3.55 -15.72
N PRO A 78 18.56 2.31 -15.91
CA PRO A 78 19.79 1.84 -15.27
C PRO A 78 20.95 2.85 -15.40
N LEU A 79 21.04 3.55 -16.53
CA LEU A 79 22.05 4.59 -16.76
C LEU A 79 21.90 5.76 -15.79
N THR A 80 20.67 6.17 -15.47
CA THR A 80 20.41 7.26 -14.52
C THR A 80 20.73 6.86 -13.08
N ILE A 81 20.58 5.57 -12.74
CA ILE A 81 20.94 5.06 -11.41
C ILE A 81 22.47 5.07 -11.28
N GLU A 82 23.16 4.54 -12.29
CA GLU A 82 24.62 4.49 -12.34
C GLU A 82 25.25 5.90 -12.28
N GLN A 83 24.77 6.83 -13.11
CA GLN A 83 25.26 8.22 -13.11
C GLN A 83 25.07 8.92 -11.75
N ASN A 84 23.94 8.67 -11.08
CA ASN A 84 23.72 9.19 -9.73
C ASN A 84 24.68 8.59 -8.71
N ALA A 85 24.94 7.28 -8.79
CA ALA A 85 25.90 6.60 -7.92
C ALA A 85 27.32 7.15 -8.12
N ILE A 86 27.77 7.29 -9.39
CA ILE A 86 29.07 7.89 -9.72
C ILE A 86 29.20 9.27 -9.07
N ARG A 87 28.22 10.15 -9.27
CA ARG A 87 28.22 11.51 -8.74
C ARG A 87 28.28 11.54 -7.21
N LEU A 88 27.52 10.68 -6.54
CA LEU A 88 27.47 10.65 -5.07
C LEU A 88 28.78 10.12 -4.48
N ILE A 89 29.34 9.04 -5.05
CA ILE A 89 30.61 8.48 -4.58
C ILE A 89 31.74 9.47 -4.83
N ASP A 90 31.75 10.15 -5.99
CA ASP A 90 32.76 11.15 -6.31
C ASP A 90 32.81 12.30 -5.28
N GLN A 91 31.66 12.72 -4.76
CA GLN A 91 31.57 13.73 -3.70
C GLN A 91 32.10 13.26 -2.34
N MET A 92 32.21 11.95 -2.12
CA MET A 92 32.70 11.35 -0.88
C MET A 92 34.21 11.04 -0.91
N LEU A 93 34.82 10.98 -2.10
CA LEU A 93 36.25 10.70 -2.26
C LEU A 93 37.09 11.94 -2.01
N ASP A 94 38.35 11.74 -1.59
CA ASP A 94 39.29 12.83 -1.39
C ASP A 94 39.56 13.55 -2.73
N PRO A 95 39.29 14.87 -2.84
CA PRO A 95 39.51 15.62 -4.07
C PRO A 95 40.99 15.69 -4.49
N ASN A 96 41.93 15.44 -3.58
CA ASN A 96 43.37 15.44 -3.87
C ASN A 96 43.87 14.13 -4.50
N LEU A 97 43.04 13.08 -4.58
CA LEU A 97 43.41 11.86 -5.28
C LEU A 97 43.53 12.11 -6.80
N PRO A 98 44.49 11.46 -7.48
CA PRO A 98 44.54 11.44 -8.93
C PRO A 98 43.21 10.98 -9.53
N ALA A 99 42.79 11.62 -10.63
CA ALA A 99 41.50 11.34 -11.26
C ALA A 99 41.34 9.85 -11.64
N ASP A 100 42.39 9.24 -12.17
CA ASP A 100 42.40 7.81 -12.53
C ASP A 100 42.14 6.89 -11.34
N GLU A 101 42.69 7.23 -10.16
CA GLU A 101 42.52 6.43 -8.95
C GLU A 101 41.13 6.64 -8.35
N ARG A 102 40.60 7.87 -8.42
CA ARG A 102 39.20 8.15 -8.03
C ARG A 102 38.24 7.35 -8.89
N GLU A 103 38.43 7.35 -10.20
CA GLU A 103 37.56 6.64 -11.13
C GLU A 103 37.60 5.13 -10.92
N ARG A 104 38.79 4.55 -10.72
CA ARG A 104 38.93 3.13 -10.37
C ARG A 104 38.16 2.79 -9.09
N ARG A 105 38.26 3.65 -8.07
CA ARG A 105 37.58 3.44 -6.79
C ARG A 105 36.06 3.55 -6.92
N ILE A 106 35.56 4.51 -7.70
CA ILE A 106 34.13 4.64 -8.00
C ILE A 106 33.61 3.36 -8.66
N ARG A 107 34.27 2.87 -9.73
CA ARG A 107 33.85 1.63 -10.42
C ARG A 107 33.79 0.45 -9.46
N ARG A 108 34.84 0.26 -8.64
CA ARG A 108 34.89 -0.83 -7.65
C ARG A 108 33.76 -0.75 -6.60
N LEU A 109 33.37 0.46 -6.19
CA LEU A 109 32.28 0.66 -5.23
C LEU A 109 30.90 0.45 -5.86
N ILE A 110 30.73 0.77 -7.14
CA ILE A 110 29.48 0.54 -7.88
C ILE A 110 29.29 -0.94 -8.21
N GLU A 111 30.35 -1.62 -8.66
CA GLU A 111 30.31 -3.07 -8.92
C GLU A 111 30.11 -3.87 -7.63
N GLY A 112 30.70 -3.38 -6.53
CA GLY A 112 30.72 -4.06 -5.25
C GLY A 112 31.75 -5.19 -5.20
N PRO A 113 31.89 -5.86 -4.05
CA PRO A 113 32.75 -7.03 -3.94
C PRO A 113 32.26 -8.18 -4.82
N ALA A 114 33.19 -8.96 -5.38
CA ALA A 114 32.86 -10.04 -6.31
C ALA A 114 31.94 -11.10 -5.70
N GLU A 115 32.03 -11.30 -4.38
CA GLU A 115 31.22 -12.22 -3.59
C GLU A 115 29.72 -11.87 -3.61
N PHE A 116 29.36 -10.61 -3.88
CA PHE A 116 27.98 -10.12 -3.91
C PHE A 116 27.48 -9.76 -5.31
N ALA A 117 28.36 -9.80 -6.33
CA ALA A 117 28.00 -9.43 -7.69
C ALA A 117 26.85 -10.29 -8.25
N GLY A 118 26.80 -11.58 -7.89
CA GLY A 118 25.74 -12.51 -8.30
C GLY A 118 24.41 -12.36 -7.54
N GLU A 119 24.41 -11.67 -6.39
CA GLU A 119 23.20 -11.43 -5.58
C GLU A 119 22.45 -10.15 -6.00
N ARG A 120 23.00 -9.42 -6.98
CA ARG A 120 22.40 -8.21 -7.54
C ARG A 120 21.04 -8.51 -8.17
N ILE A 121 20.00 -7.89 -7.62
CA ILE A 121 18.62 -8.01 -8.11
C ILE A 121 18.37 -7.17 -9.37
N ASP A 122 19.26 -6.22 -9.66
CA ASP A 122 19.17 -5.26 -10.75
C ASP A 122 19.83 -5.73 -12.06
N LEU A 123 20.70 -6.75 -11.99
CA LEU A 123 21.33 -7.37 -13.17
C LEU A 123 20.62 -8.67 -13.57
N PRO A 124 20.61 -9.02 -14.87
CA PRO A 124 20.15 -10.33 -15.30
C PRO A 124 21.05 -11.40 -14.67
N LYS A 125 20.43 -12.34 -13.95
CA LYS A 125 21.15 -13.49 -13.42
C LYS A 125 21.58 -14.36 -14.59
N HIS A 126 22.87 -14.62 -14.73
CA HIS A 126 23.36 -15.65 -15.64
C HIS A 126 22.84 -17.00 -15.11
N LEU A 127 21.90 -17.60 -15.85
CA LEU A 127 21.45 -18.98 -15.65
C LEU A 127 22.52 -19.87 -16.30
N ASP A 128 23.41 -20.45 -15.49
CA ASP A 128 24.29 -21.55 -15.90
C ASP A 128 23.54 -22.89 -15.82
#